data_AF-A0AAD8YGW5-F1
#
_entry.id   AF-A0AAD8YGW5-F1
#
_cell.length_a   1.000
_cell.length_b   1.000
_cell.length_c   1.000
_cell.angle_alpha   90.00
_cell.angle_beta   90.00
_cell.angle_gamma   90.00
#
_symmetry.space_group_name_H-M   'P 1'
#
loop_
_entity.id
_entity.type
_entity.pdbx_description
1 polymer ?
#
loop_
_entity_poly.entity_id
_entity_poly.type
_entity_poly.pdbx_seq_one_letter_code
_entity_poly.pdbx_strand_id
1 'polypeptide(L)'
;MQQGESSTLTTLDLHNNNIDDEGVATLIDALQSNASLRNLDLRGNDGISKQGQILLLKLVCDISSIKATLQSNHFLKRLSVEILDEDEEIQTHIYMATEINSEHESSPEAAGREKELGAELATINEAAEVGVLEIGSQSRSKKRRRADNIIDC
;
A
#
# COMPACT_ATOMS: atom_id res chain seq x y z
N MET A 1 8.87 -17.26 -20.34
CA MET A 1 7.78 -16.37 -20.80
C MET A 1 6.55 -17.22 -21.01
N GLN A 2 5.50 -17.04 -20.21
CA GLN A 2 4.14 -17.48 -20.54
C GLN A 2 3.24 -16.27 -20.31
N GLN A 3 2.93 -15.57 -21.40
CA GLN A 3 1.77 -14.70 -21.48
C GLN A 3 0.59 -15.64 -21.74
N GLY A 4 -0.19 -15.95 -20.69
CA GLY A 4 -1.44 -16.66 -20.82
C GLY A 4 -2.55 -15.65 -21.08
N GLU A 5 -3.06 -15.66 -22.30
CA GLU A 5 -4.28 -14.97 -22.80
C GLU A 5 -4.48 -13.52 -22.36
N SER A 6 -4.34 -12.58 -23.30
CA SER A 6 -4.83 -11.22 -23.09
C SER A 6 -6.36 -11.26 -22.93
N SER A 7 -6.83 -11.41 -21.70
CA SER A 7 -8.22 -11.13 -21.37
C SER A 7 -8.52 -9.72 -21.87
N THR A 8 -9.56 -9.55 -22.67
CA THR A 8 -9.99 -8.21 -23.12
C THR A 8 -10.85 -7.52 -22.07
N LEU A 9 -11.07 -8.17 -20.92
CA LEU A 9 -11.93 -7.64 -19.88
C LEU A 9 -11.20 -6.49 -19.18
N THR A 10 -11.74 -5.30 -19.37
CA THR A 10 -11.27 -4.04 -18.77
C THR A 10 -12.10 -3.62 -17.56
N THR A 11 -13.36 -4.08 -17.49
CA THR A 11 -14.28 -3.77 -16.39
C THR A 11 -14.92 -5.03 -15.86
N LEU A 12 -14.94 -5.18 -14.54
CA LEU A 12 -15.60 -6.26 -13.83
C LEU A 12 -16.51 -5.66 -12.76
N ASP A 13 -17.82 -5.83 -12.94
CA ASP A 13 -18.84 -5.41 -11.99
C ASP A 13 -19.28 -6.61 -11.17
N LEU A 14 -19.00 -6.56 -9.87
CA LEU A 14 -19.39 -7.56 -8.88
C LEU A 14 -20.26 -6.93 -7.78
N HIS A 15 -20.96 -5.84 -8.09
CA HIS A 15 -21.85 -5.19 -7.14
C HIS A 15 -22.92 -6.13 -6.59
N ASN A 16 -23.09 -6.14 -5.26
CA ASN A 16 -24.13 -6.89 -4.55
C ASN A 16 -24.19 -8.39 -4.88
N ASN A 17 -23.04 -9.08 -4.76
CA ASN A 17 -22.89 -10.51 -5.00
C ASN A 17 -22.59 -11.32 -3.73
N ASN A 18 -22.77 -10.73 -2.55
CA ASN A 18 -22.51 -11.37 -1.26
C ASN A 18 -21.08 -11.92 -1.13
N ILE A 19 -20.11 -11.16 -1.66
CA ILE A 19 -18.69 -11.46 -1.53
C ILE A 19 -18.24 -11.13 -0.09
N ASP A 20 -17.45 -12.03 0.49
CA ASP A 20 -16.81 -11.85 1.80
C ASP A 20 -15.28 -11.79 1.67
N ASP A 21 -14.58 -11.74 2.80
CA ASP A 21 -13.11 -11.67 2.83
C ASP A 21 -12.43 -12.88 2.13
N GLU A 22 -13.03 -14.07 2.17
CA GLU A 22 -12.51 -15.26 1.48
C GLU A 22 -12.70 -15.14 -0.05
N GLY A 23 -13.86 -14.62 -0.46
CA GLY A 23 -14.10 -14.25 -1.86
C GLY A 23 -13.11 -13.20 -2.36
N VAL A 24 -12.79 -12.19 -1.55
CA VAL A 24 -11.75 -11.19 -1.87
C VAL A 24 -10.38 -11.84 -2.02
N ALA A 25 -9.97 -12.73 -1.11
CA ALA A 25 -8.69 -13.44 -1.22
C ALA A 25 -8.59 -14.22 -2.56
N THR A 26 -9.66 -14.90 -2.94
CA THR A 26 -9.75 -15.61 -4.23
C THR A 26 -9.63 -14.67 -5.43
N LEU A 27 -10.27 -13.49 -5.36
CA LEU A 27 -10.15 -12.46 -6.40
C LEU A 27 -8.73 -11.94 -6.55
N ILE A 28 -8.01 -11.75 -5.44
CA ILE A 28 -6.63 -11.23 -5.47
C ILE A 28 -5.70 -12.17 -6.19
N ASP A 29 -5.77 -13.48 -5.89
CA ASP A 29 -4.95 -14.48 -6.57
C ASP A 29 -5.17 -14.46 -8.09
N ALA A 30 -6.41 -14.23 -8.54
CA ALA A 30 -6.74 -14.11 -9.96
C ALA A 30 -6.30 -12.77 -10.59
N LEU A 31 -6.31 -11.69 -9.82
CA LEU A 31 -6.06 -10.33 -10.32
C LEU A 31 -4.59 -9.90 -10.20
N GLN A 32 -3.78 -10.56 -9.39
CA GLN A 32 -2.39 -10.17 -9.15
C GLN A 32 -1.55 -10.19 -10.44
N SER A 33 -1.77 -11.16 -11.33
CA SER A 33 -1.14 -11.22 -12.65
C SER A 33 -2.00 -10.65 -13.79
N ASN A 34 -3.17 -10.09 -13.48
CA ASN A 34 -4.07 -9.57 -14.49
C ASN A 34 -3.60 -8.18 -14.97
N ALA A 35 -3.24 -8.10 -16.24
CA ALA A 35 -2.76 -6.87 -16.88
C ALA A 35 -3.82 -6.14 -17.74
N SER A 36 -5.06 -6.65 -17.80
CA SER A 36 -6.12 -6.14 -18.67
C SER A 36 -7.22 -5.38 -17.94
N LEU A 37 -7.53 -5.80 -16.71
CA LEU A 37 -8.58 -5.19 -15.91
C LEU A 37 -8.13 -3.79 -15.48
N ARG A 38 -9.05 -2.84 -15.57
CA ARG A 38 -8.86 -1.42 -15.22
C ARG A 38 -9.84 -0.99 -14.15
N ASN A 39 -11.04 -1.58 -14.12
CA ASN A 39 -12.11 -1.19 -13.22
C ASN A 39 -12.71 -2.42 -12.53
N LEU A 40 -12.77 -2.38 -11.21
CA LEU A 40 -13.40 -3.40 -10.36
C LEU A 40 -14.40 -2.72 -9.41
N ASP A 41 -15.65 -3.16 -9.45
CA ASP A 41 -16.71 -2.71 -8.53
C ASP A 41 -17.15 -3.84 -7.60
N LEU A 42 -16.98 -3.63 -6.30
CA LEU A 42 -17.32 -4.53 -5.20
C LEU A 42 -18.30 -3.89 -4.21
N ARG A 43 -18.95 -2.78 -4.56
CA ARG A 43 -19.96 -2.13 -3.70
C ARG A 43 -21.15 -3.08 -3.43
N GLY A 44 -21.87 -2.87 -2.34
CA GLY A 44 -22.98 -3.72 -1.91
C GLY A 44 -22.58 -5.13 -1.47
N ASN A 45 -21.28 -5.39 -1.26
CA ASN A 45 -20.81 -6.66 -0.71
C ASN A 45 -20.49 -6.48 0.78
N ASP A 46 -21.53 -6.49 1.61
CA ASP A 46 -21.45 -6.20 3.04
C ASP A 46 -20.61 -7.22 3.84
N GLY A 47 -20.28 -8.36 3.24
CA GLY A 47 -19.38 -9.37 3.81
C GLY A 47 -17.90 -9.00 3.77
N ILE A 48 -17.52 -7.95 3.04
CA ILE A 48 -16.13 -7.47 2.96
C ILE A 48 -15.84 -6.63 4.21
N SER A 49 -15.13 -7.23 5.16
CA SER A 49 -14.74 -6.55 6.38
C SER A 49 -13.52 -5.64 6.15
N LYS A 50 -13.09 -4.93 7.20
CA LYS A 50 -11.81 -4.21 7.21
C LYS A 50 -10.63 -5.11 6.78
N GLN A 51 -10.66 -6.40 7.12
CA GLN A 51 -9.61 -7.33 6.72
C GLN A 51 -9.61 -7.59 5.21
N GLY A 52 -10.77 -7.74 4.58
CA GLY A 52 -10.91 -7.82 3.13
C GLY A 52 -10.42 -6.55 2.43
N GLN A 53 -10.73 -5.37 2.98
CA GLN A 53 -10.23 -4.10 2.42
C GLN A 53 -8.70 -3.98 2.49
N ILE A 54 -8.05 -4.48 3.55
CA ILE A 54 -6.58 -4.55 3.64
C ILE A 54 -6.01 -5.45 2.54
N LEU A 55 -6.67 -6.57 2.25
CA LEU A 55 -6.25 -7.44 1.15
C LEU A 55 -6.39 -6.74 -0.21
N LEU A 56 -7.48 -6.01 -0.43
CA LEU A 56 -7.67 -5.18 -1.62
C LEU A 56 -6.60 -4.08 -1.74
N LEU A 57 -6.20 -3.45 -0.63
CA LEU A 57 -5.10 -2.51 -0.62
C LEU A 57 -3.79 -3.19 -1.06
N LYS A 58 -3.47 -4.37 -0.54
CA LYS A 58 -2.27 -5.12 -0.96
C LYS A 58 -2.29 -5.49 -2.44
N LEU A 59 -3.46 -5.78 -3.01
CA LEU A 59 -3.57 -6.03 -4.45
C LEU A 59 -3.08 -4.83 -5.25
N VAL A 60 -3.44 -3.61 -4.87
CA VAL A 60 -3.08 -2.38 -5.61
C VAL A 60 -1.78 -1.74 -5.13
N CYS A 61 -1.38 -1.96 -3.87
CA CYS A 61 -0.19 -1.39 -3.25
C CYS A 61 0.20 -2.18 -1.99
N ASP A 62 1.02 -3.22 -2.16
CA ASP A 62 1.62 -3.96 -1.06
C ASP A 62 2.91 -3.27 -0.59
N ILE A 63 2.84 -2.56 0.54
CA ILE A 63 3.97 -1.86 1.15
C ILE A 63 4.82 -2.74 2.07
N SER A 64 4.57 -4.05 2.15
CA SER A 64 5.33 -4.96 3.03
C SER A 64 6.80 -5.11 2.67
N SER A 65 7.16 -4.86 1.40
CA SER A 65 8.53 -4.75 0.93
C SER A 65 8.57 -4.04 -0.42
N ILE A 66 9.72 -3.45 -0.76
CA ILE A 66 9.95 -2.83 -2.09
C ILE A 66 9.60 -3.81 -3.21
N LYS A 67 10.00 -5.08 -3.08
CA LYS A 67 9.67 -6.10 -4.07
C LYS A 67 8.16 -6.34 -4.18
N ALA A 68 7.44 -6.36 -3.07
CA ALA A 68 5.99 -6.54 -3.05
C ALA A 68 5.27 -5.34 -3.70
N THR A 69 5.73 -4.11 -3.44
CA THR A 69 5.19 -2.90 -4.08
C THR A 69 5.38 -2.95 -5.59
N LEU A 70 6.57 -3.33 -6.06
CA LEU A 70 6.85 -3.47 -7.49
C LEU A 70 6.04 -4.60 -8.14
N GLN A 71 5.66 -5.63 -7.39
CA GLN A 71 4.87 -6.77 -7.86
C GLN A 71 3.36 -6.61 -7.66
N SER A 72 2.90 -5.51 -7.05
CA SER A 72 1.49 -5.19 -6.90
C SER A 72 0.83 -4.94 -8.25
N ASN A 73 -0.50 -4.94 -8.28
CA ASN A 73 -1.24 -4.63 -9.49
C ASN A 73 -1.14 -3.12 -9.82
N HIS A 74 -0.56 -2.82 -10.98
CA HIS A 74 -0.40 -1.45 -11.51
C HIS A 74 -1.35 -1.13 -12.66
N PHE A 75 -2.23 -2.07 -13.02
CA PHE A 75 -3.16 -1.95 -14.13
C PHE A 75 -4.55 -1.52 -13.68
N LEU A 76 -4.97 -1.90 -12.47
CA LEU A 76 -6.26 -1.53 -11.91
C LEU A 76 -6.25 -0.05 -11.52
N LYS A 77 -7.12 0.73 -12.17
CA LYS A 77 -7.23 2.20 -12.04
C LYS A 77 -8.38 2.64 -11.16
N ARG A 78 -9.36 1.75 -10.97
CA ARG A 78 -10.50 2.02 -10.10
C ARG A 78 -10.90 0.75 -9.39
N LEU A 79 -10.91 0.84 -8.07
CA LEU A 79 -11.44 -0.17 -7.16
C LEU A 79 -12.50 0.52 -6.30
N SER A 80 -13.74 0.04 -6.38
CA SER A 80 -14.85 0.56 -5.57
C SER A 80 -15.32 -0.51 -4.60
N VAL A 81 -15.41 -0.19 -3.32
CA VAL A 81 -15.90 -1.08 -2.25
C VAL A 81 -16.77 -0.28 -1.30
N GLU A 82 -17.73 -0.93 -0.64
CA GLU A 82 -18.64 -0.29 0.33
C GLU A 82 -17.84 0.27 1.53
N ILE A 83 -18.20 1.46 2.00
CA ILE A 83 -17.61 2.08 3.20
C ILE A 83 -18.53 1.74 4.38
N LEU A 84 -18.15 0.72 5.15
CA LEU A 84 -18.96 0.23 6.27
C LEU A 84 -18.60 0.89 7.61
N ASP A 85 -17.42 1.51 7.73
CA ASP A 85 -16.91 2.15 8.96
C ASP A 85 -16.37 3.56 8.69
N GLU A 86 -16.31 4.43 9.73
CA GLU A 86 -15.73 5.80 9.68
C GLU A 86 -14.21 5.83 9.46
N ASP A 87 -13.56 4.67 9.35
CA ASP A 87 -12.11 4.53 9.21
C ASP A 87 -11.69 4.76 7.75
N GLU A 88 -11.74 6.04 7.33
CA GLU A 88 -11.45 6.52 5.97
C GLU A 88 -10.00 6.28 5.50
N GLU A 89 -9.11 5.86 6.40
CA GLU A 89 -7.68 5.73 6.10
C GLU A 89 -7.41 4.66 5.01
N ILE A 90 -7.99 3.46 5.16
CA ILE A 90 -7.79 2.38 4.18
C ILE A 90 -8.38 2.75 2.81
N GLN A 91 -9.53 3.42 2.81
CA GLN A 91 -10.19 3.86 1.58
C GLN A 91 -9.38 4.93 0.87
N THR A 92 -8.83 5.90 1.62
CA THR A 92 -7.93 6.92 1.09
C THR A 92 -6.69 6.28 0.47
N HIS A 93 -6.08 5.30 1.13
CA HIS A 93 -4.93 4.58 0.58
C HIS A 93 -5.26 3.80 -0.70
N ILE A 94 -6.41 3.12 -0.75
CA ILE A 94 -6.88 2.43 -1.97
C ILE A 94 -7.10 3.44 -3.10
N TYR A 95 -7.79 4.54 -2.80
CA TYR A 95 -8.03 5.62 -3.76
C TYR A 95 -6.71 6.16 -4.31
N MET A 96 -5.78 6.58 -3.45
CA MET A 96 -4.47 7.10 -3.87
C MET A 96 -3.67 6.08 -4.69
N ALA A 97 -3.65 4.81 -4.29
CA ALA A 97 -2.95 3.76 -5.03
C ALA A 97 -3.52 3.54 -6.45
N THR A 98 -4.85 3.59 -6.58
CA THR A 98 -5.52 3.44 -7.89
C THR A 98 -5.44 4.72 -8.74
N GLU A 99 -5.39 5.89 -8.13
CA GLU A 99 -5.11 7.18 -8.78
C GLU A 99 -3.71 7.18 -9.43
N ILE A 100 -2.68 6.77 -8.68
CA ILE A 100 -1.32 6.63 -9.22
C ILE A 100 -1.32 5.69 -10.44
N ASN A 101 -2.06 4.57 -10.39
CA ASN A 101 -2.21 3.68 -11.55
C ASN A 101 -2.92 4.34 -12.75
N SER A 102 -3.80 5.31 -12.49
CA SER A 102 -4.52 6.06 -13.52
C SER A 102 -3.64 7.11 -14.18
N GLU A 103 -2.86 7.87 -13.40
CA GLU A 103 -1.99 8.97 -13.86
C GLU A 103 -0.84 8.46 -14.74
N HIS A 104 -0.33 7.25 -14.49
CA HIS A 104 0.78 6.64 -15.24
C HIS A 104 0.34 5.72 -16.38
N GLU A 105 -0.73 6.10 -17.09
CA GLU A 105 -1.33 5.33 -18.20
C GLU A 105 -0.35 4.93 -19.32
N SER A 106 0.78 5.64 -19.43
CA SER A 106 1.80 5.47 -20.47
C SER A 106 2.93 4.50 -20.11
N SER A 107 3.12 4.15 -18.83
CA SER A 107 4.14 3.19 -18.37
C SER A 107 3.78 2.62 -16.99
N PRO A 108 3.30 1.37 -16.93
CA PRO A 108 3.08 0.67 -15.66
C PRO A 108 4.37 0.54 -14.83
N GLU A 109 5.55 0.55 -15.46
CA GLU A 109 6.83 0.63 -14.75
C GLU A 109 7.05 1.97 -14.03
N ALA A 110 6.46 3.08 -14.53
CA ALA A 110 6.51 4.38 -13.85
C ALA A 110 5.55 4.44 -12.64
N ALA A 111 4.36 3.84 -12.75
CA ALA A 111 3.44 3.68 -11.61
C ALA A 111 4.09 2.91 -10.44
N GLY A 112 4.82 1.84 -10.76
CA GLY A 112 5.59 1.08 -9.76
C GLY A 112 6.69 1.90 -9.08
N ARG A 113 7.37 2.80 -9.81
CA ARG A 113 8.43 3.69 -9.29
C ARG A 113 7.89 4.85 -8.45
N GLU A 114 6.70 5.38 -8.76
CA GLU A 114 6.08 6.39 -7.90
C GLU A 114 5.53 5.80 -6.62
N LYS A 115 4.97 4.58 -6.66
CA LYS A 115 4.65 3.82 -5.44
C LYS A 115 5.90 3.50 -4.61
N GLU A 116 7.03 3.21 -5.27
CA GLU A 116 8.34 3.04 -4.61
C GLU A 116 8.77 4.30 -3.86
N LEU A 117 8.64 5.49 -4.45
CA LEU A 117 8.91 6.77 -3.78
C LEU A 117 7.96 7.05 -2.60
N GLY A 118 6.67 6.69 -2.72
CA GLY A 118 5.69 6.82 -1.63
C GLY A 118 5.95 5.87 -0.46
N ALA A 119 6.32 4.62 -0.75
CA ALA A 119 6.69 3.62 0.26
C ALA A 119 8.01 4.00 0.95
N GLU A 120 8.99 4.56 0.24
CA GLU A 120 10.21 5.12 0.85
C GLU A 120 9.88 6.23 1.86
N LEU A 121 8.96 7.14 1.55
CA LEU A 121 8.54 8.22 2.45
C LEU A 121 7.81 7.70 3.70
N ALA A 122 6.95 6.69 3.56
CA ALA A 122 6.27 6.05 4.70
C ALA A 122 7.26 5.30 5.61
N THR A 123 8.23 4.58 5.02
CA THR A 123 9.28 3.87 5.75
C THR A 123 10.22 4.85 6.47
N ILE A 124 10.49 6.03 5.90
CA ILE A 124 11.25 7.10 6.57
C ILE A 124 10.47 7.68 7.76
N ASN A 125 9.14 7.85 7.66
CA ASN A 125 8.32 8.36 8.76
C ASN A 125 8.16 7.34 9.91
N GLU A 126 7.95 6.06 9.62
CA GLU A 126 7.94 5.01 10.66
C GLU A 126 9.33 4.84 11.29
N ALA A 127 10.42 4.86 10.51
CA ALA A 127 11.78 4.81 11.05
C ALA A 127 12.12 6.05 11.90
N ALA A 128 11.54 7.22 11.60
CA ALA A 128 11.67 8.41 12.41
C ALA A 128 10.91 8.31 13.74
N GLU A 129 9.72 7.69 13.78
CA GLU A 129 8.99 7.46 15.04
C GLU A 129 9.67 6.41 15.95
N VAL A 130 10.21 5.34 15.37
CA VAL A 130 10.97 4.31 16.12
C VAL A 130 12.31 4.87 16.63
N GLY A 131 12.99 5.73 15.84
CA GLY A 131 14.24 6.38 16.22
C GLY A 131 14.11 7.42 17.35
N VAL A 132 12.94 8.02 17.53
CA VAL A 132 12.68 8.99 18.62
C VAL A 132 12.49 8.29 19.98
N LEU A 133 12.05 7.02 20.00
CA LEU A 133 11.85 6.26 21.24
C LEU A 133 13.13 5.61 21.78
N GLU A 134 14.08 5.18 20.92
CA GLU A 134 15.32 4.52 21.39
C GLU A 134 16.35 5.49 22.00
N ILE A 135 16.38 6.77 21.57
CA ILE A 135 17.27 7.79 22.15
C ILE A 135 16.88 8.23 23.56
N GLY A 136 15.67 7.87 24.03
CA GLY A 136 15.17 8.21 25.36
C GLY A 136 15.65 7.29 26.50
N SER A 137 16.11 6.08 26.21
CA SER A 137 16.37 5.06 27.26
C SER A 137 17.84 4.77 27.60
N GLN A 138 18.83 5.28 26.87
CA GLN A 138 20.25 4.92 27.13
C GLN A 138 21.14 5.99 27.79
N SER A 139 20.68 7.22 28.00
CA SER A 139 21.53 8.27 28.59
C SER A 139 21.26 8.55 30.09
N ARG A 140 21.21 7.49 30.91
CA ARG A 140 21.49 7.58 32.36
C ARG A 140 22.40 6.44 32.78
N SER A 141 23.69 6.55 32.49
CA SER A 141 24.79 6.34 33.47
C SER A 141 26.15 6.23 32.80
N LYS A 142 27.16 6.78 33.51
CA LYS A 142 28.62 6.73 33.29
C LYS A 142 29.20 7.92 32.49
N LYS A 143 29.54 9.07 33.09
CA LYS A 143 30.60 9.37 34.10
C LYS A 143 31.95 9.76 33.44
N ARG A 144 32.20 11.08 33.47
CA ARG A 144 33.45 11.81 33.87
C ARG A 144 34.58 12.13 32.86
N ARG A 145 34.77 13.47 32.72
CA ARG A 145 35.97 14.31 32.99
C ARG A 145 37.13 14.39 31.97
N ARG A 146 37.39 15.64 31.52
CA ARG A 146 38.54 16.53 31.83
C ARG A 146 38.25 17.88 31.13
N ALA A 147 37.86 18.95 31.84
CA ALA A 147 38.69 19.92 32.58
C ALA A 147 39.62 20.74 31.67
N ASP A 148 39.14 21.94 31.33
CA ASP A 148 39.79 22.99 30.53
C ASP A 148 41.01 23.59 31.23
N ASN A 149 42.04 23.90 30.45
CA ASN A 149 43.15 24.76 30.83
C ASN A 149 42.94 26.12 30.14
N ILE A 150 42.47 27.12 30.89
CA ILE A 150 42.62 28.54 30.55
C ILE A 150 43.01 29.24 31.86
N ILE A 151 44.23 29.77 31.91
CA ILE A 151 44.63 30.80 32.87
C ILE A 151 45.16 31.97 32.02
N ASP A 152 44.44 33.08 32.14
CA ASP A 152 44.78 34.43 31.71
C ASP A 152 45.96 35.00 32.53
N CYS A 153 46.62 36.03 31.99
CA CYS A 153 47.63 36.84 32.69
C CYS A 153 47.09 37.60 33.91
#